data_AF-A0A1Y4HGD4-F1
#
_entry.id   AF-A0A1Y4HGD4-F1
#
_cell.length_a   1.000
_cell.length_b   1.000
_cell.length_c   1.000
_cell.angle_alpha   90.00
_cell.angle_beta   90.00
_cell.angle_gamma   90.00
#
_symmetry.space_group_name_H-M   'P 1'
#
loop_
_entity.id
_entity.type
_entity.pdbx_description
1 polymer ?
#
loop_
_entity_poly.entity_id
_entity_poly.type
_entity_poly.pdbx_seq_one_letter_code
_entity_poly.pdbx_strand_id
1 'polypeptide(L)'
;MRGLRHGHTFLQLCDIRGYENLLFDMEDEEERLPELIDLVEQFNLELVKRYCALGVDVMGYAEDLGMQNGPMLSPRQFRRYILPSYRRLIAPARETGAVIHMHSDGMLHQLAEDILSVGVDVLNLQDLVNGIDWIREHLAGRCCIELDVDRQKITPYGTPADIDRLIRQEIETLGSKEGGLCLIYGLYPGTPIENAGAVMDAMERYMGYFA
;
A
#
# COMPACT_ATOMS: atom_id res chain seq x y z
N MET A 1 -11.86 8.47 5.71
CA MET A 1 -11.25 7.13 5.61
C MET A 1 -11.26 6.43 6.97
N ARG A 2 -11.69 5.17 7.00
CA ARG A 2 -11.51 4.22 8.12
C ARG A 2 -10.99 2.92 7.53
N GLY A 3 -10.50 2.00 8.34
CA GLY A 3 -9.92 0.78 7.81
C GLY A 3 -9.57 -0.22 8.89
N LEU A 4 -9.12 -1.38 8.43
CA LEU A 4 -8.38 -2.28 9.29
C LEU A 4 -7.08 -1.61 9.73
N ARG A 5 -6.55 -2.05 10.88
CA ARG A 5 -5.25 -1.58 11.34
C ARG A 5 -4.14 -2.01 10.37
N HIS A 6 -3.00 -1.35 10.47
CA HIS A 6 -1.79 -1.79 9.80
C HIS A 6 -1.44 -3.23 10.20
N GLY A 7 -1.09 -4.03 9.19
CA GLY A 7 -0.73 -5.43 9.35
C GLY A 7 -1.92 -6.29 9.76
N HIS A 8 -3.02 -6.21 9.01
CA HIS A 8 -4.26 -6.86 9.43
C HIS A 8 -4.27 -8.38 9.23
N THR A 9 -3.57 -8.95 8.23
CA THR A 9 -3.61 -10.38 7.93
C THR A 9 -2.22 -11.02 7.91
N PHE A 10 -1.42 -10.83 6.86
CA PHE A 10 -0.11 -11.47 6.71
C PHE A 10 0.85 -11.05 7.81
N LEU A 11 1.00 -9.74 8.06
CA LEU A 11 1.82 -9.28 9.18
C LEU A 11 1.26 -9.73 10.54
N GLN A 12 -0.07 -9.79 10.71
CA GLN A 12 -0.64 -10.32 11.95
C GLN A 12 -0.31 -11.79 12.17
N LEU A 13 -0.29 -12.59 11.09
CA LEU A 13 0.15 -13.98 11.15
C LEU A 13 1.64 -14.05 11.50
N CYS A 14 2.46 -13.14 10.95
CA CYS A 14 3.88 -13.03 11.31
C CYS A 14 4.06 -12.70 12.80
N ASP A 15 3.26 -11.79 13.37
CA ASP A 15 3.31 -11.44 14.79
C ASP A 15 2.96 -12.63 15.69
N ILE A 16 2.02 -13.49 15.26
CA ILE A 16 1.57 -14.65 16.04
C ILE A 16 2.55 -15.83 15.92
N ARG A 17 3.04 -16.12 14.71
CA ARG A 17 3.84 -17.32 14.42
C ARG A 17 5.35 -17.07 14.43
N GLY A 18 5.76 -15.82 14.19
CA GLY A 18 7.09 -15.48 13.70
C GLY A 18 7.17 -15.63 12.18
N TYR A 19 7.83 -14.68 11.52
CA TYR A 19 7.93 -14.62 10.05
C TYR A 19 8.48 -15.91 9.43
N GLU A 20 9.63 -16.41 9.89
CA GLU A 20 10.25 -17.63 9.34
C GLU A 20 9.36 -18.86 9.54
N ASN A 21 8.80 -19.04 10.74
CA ASN A 21 7.91 -20.16 11.03
C ASN A 21 6.65 -20.11 10.16
N LEU A 22 6.07 -18.93 9.94
CA LEU A 22 4.90 -18.79 9.08
C LEU A 22 5.20 -19.21 7.65
N LEU A 23 6.37 -18.82 7.11
CA LEU A 23 6.77 -19.21 5.76
C LEU A 23 7.04 -20.72 5.66
N PHE A 24 7.61 -21.34 6.70
CA PHE A 24 7.76 -22.80 6.76
C PHE A 24 6.40 -23.50 6.89
N ASP A 25 5.51 -23.04 7.76
CA ASP A 25 4.14 -23.56 7.89
C ASP A 25 3.41 -23.51 6.53
N MET A 26 3.61 -22.44 5.74
CA MET A 26 3.04 -22.30 4.40
C MET A 26 3.65 -23.28 3.38
N GLU A 27 4.95 -23.56 3.47
CA GLU A 27 5.66 -24.46 2.55
C GLU A 27 5.41 -25.93 2.88
N ASP A 28 5.40 -26.27 4.17
CA ASP A 28 5.13 -27.61 4.70
C ASP A 28 3.63 -27.96 4.71
N GLU A 29 2.78 -26.99 4.35
CA GLU A 29 1.32 -27.10 4.34
C GLU A 29 0.74 -27.50 5.71
N GLU A 30 1.23 -26.86 6.77
CA GLU A 30 0.82 -27.13 8.15
C GLU A 30 -0.73 -27.14 8.29
N GLU A 31 -1.26 -28.26 8.76
CA GLU A 31 -2.69 -28.58 8.74
C GLU A 31 -3.55 -27.56 9.51
N ARG A 32 -2.94 -26.89 10.51
CA ARG A 32 -3.60 -25.90 11.37
C ARG A 32 -3.50 -24.48 10.84
N LEU A 33 -2.67 -24.21 9.84
CA LEU A 33 -2.50 -22.86 9.28
C LEU A 33 -3.82 -22.28 8.71
N PRO A 34 -4.66 -23.04 7.98
CA PRO A 34 -5.94 -22.53 7.51
C PRO A 34 -6.89 -22.08 8.63
N GLU A 35 -6.90 -22.80 9.76
CA GLU A 35 -7.69 -22.43 10.94
C GLU A 35 -7.21 -21.10 11.53
N LEU A 36 -5.89 -20.92 11.65
CA LEU A 36 -5.33 -19.65 12.13
C LEU A 36 -5.66 -18.47 11.20
N ILE A 37 -5.56 -18.67 9.88
CA ILE A 37 -5.91 -17.65 8.89
C ILE A 37 -7.40 -17.28 9.03
N ASP A 38 -8.29 -18.27 9.16
CA ASP A 38 -9.72 -18.01 9.33
C ASP A 38 -10.02 -17.23 10.60
N LEU A 39 -9.38 -17.55 11.74
CA LEU A 39 -9.57 -16.80 12.98
C LEU A 39 -9.21 -15.31 12.85
N VAL A 40 -8.07 -15.01 12.21
CA VAL A 40 -7.63 -13.63 11.95
C VAL A 40 -8.60 -12.94 10.98
N GLU A 41 -9.02 -13.65 9.93
CA GLU A 41 -9.96 -13.13 8.95
C GLU A 41 -11.33 -12.81 9.56
N GLN A 42 -11.94 -13.72 10.31
CA GLN A 42 -13.26 -13.50 10.90
C GLN A 42 -13.26 -12.28 11.83
N PHE A 43 -12.20 -12.11 12.61
CA PHE A 43 -12.05 -10.93 13.45
C PHE A 43 -12.04 -9.64 12.61
N ASN A 44 -11.23 -9.61 11.55
CA ASN A 44 -11.15 -8.45 10.65
C ASN A 44 -12.46 -8.21 9.90
N LEU A 45 -13.14 -9.26 9.45
CA LEU A 45 -14.39 -9.16 8.72
C LEU A 45 -15.49 -8.50 9.56
N GLU A 46 -15.55 -8.78 10.85
CA GLU A 46 -16.49 -8.10 11.75
C GLU A 46 -16.18 -6.61 11.92
N LEU A 47 -14.90 -6.21 11.88
CA LEU A 47 -14.53 -4.80 11.84
C LEU A 47 -14.93 -4.14 10.52
N VAL A 48 -14.68 -4.81 9.38
CA VAL A 48 -15.11 -4.33 8.04
C VAL A 48 -16.62 -4.07 8.05
N LYS A 49 -17.43 -5.06 8.44
CA LYS A 49 -18.90 -4.93 8.48
C LYS A 49 -19.36 -3.74 9.33
N ARG A 50 -18.72 -3.50 10.47
CA ARG A 50 -19.03 -2.36 11.35
C ARG A 50 -18.71 -1.04 10.68
N TYR A 51 -17.57 -0.92 10.01
CA TYR A 51 -17.23 0.29 9.26
C TYR A 51 -18.16 0.50 8.06
N CYS A 52 -18.51 -0.55 7.32
CA CYS A 52 -19.50 -0.48 6.25
C CYS A 52 -20.87 0.00 6.74
N ALA A 53 -21.33 -0.49 7.90
CA ALA A 53 -22.59 -0.07 8.51
C ALA A 53 -22.60 1.41 8.96
N LEU A 54 -21.41 2.00 9.17
CA LEU A 54 -21.25 3.44 9.44
C LEU A 54 -21.23 4.29 8.17
N GLY A 55 -21.24 3.69 6.98
CA GLY A 55 -21.27 4.41 5.70
C GLY A 55 -19.95 5.12 5.37
N VAL A 56 -18.82 4.42 5.51
CA VAL A 56 -17.49 4.99 5.20
C VAL A 56 -17.32 5.23 3.69
N ASP A 57 -16.78 6.39 3.31
CA ASP A 57 -16.50 6.70 1.90
C ASP A 57 -15.26 5.96 1.36
N VAL A 58 -14.28 5.71 2.24
CA VAL A 58 -13.02 5.03 1.93
C VAL A 58 -12.73 4.00 3.02
N MET A 59 -12.52 2.75 2.59
CA MET A 59 -12.14 1.63 3.44
C MET A 59 -10.68 1.23 3.17
N GLY A 60 -9.85 1.31 4.21
CA GLY A 60 -8.40 1.05 4.16
C GLY A 60 -8.02 -0.36 4.59
N TYR A 61 -7.05 -0.93 3.87
CA TYR A 61 -6.43 -2.24 4.12
C TYR A 61 -4.91 -2.07 4.07
N ALA A 62 -4.26 -1.86 5.21
CA ALA A 62 -2.82 -1.59 5.28
C ALA A 62 -2.03 -2.83 5.70
N GLU A 63 -1.01 -3.19 4.93
CA GLU A 63 -0.12 -4.35 5.09
C GLU A 63 1.29 -3.99 4.62
N ASP A 64 2.31 -4.78 4.94
CA ASP A 64 3.61 -4.70 4.25
C ASP A 64 3.90 -6.05 3.62
N LEU A 65 3.84 -6.10 2.29
CA LEU A 65 4.05 -7.31 1.51
C LEU A 65 5.38 -7.30 0.76
N GLY A 66 6.03 -6.14 0.67
CA GLY A 66 7.28 -5.93 -0.03
C GLY A 66 8.49 -5.81 0.90
N MET A 67 9.65 -6.15 0.36
CA MET A 67 10.96 -5.82 0.91
C MET A 67 11.71 -4.92 -0.08
N GLN A 68 12.96 -4.58 0.22
CA GLN A 68 13.83 -3.84 -0.70
C GLN A 68 14.04 -4.58 -2.04
N ASN A 69 14.01 -5.92 -2.02
CA ASN A 69 14.20 -6.76 -3.20
C ASN A 69 13.09 -7.83 -3.26
N GLY A 70 11.95 -7.48 -3.83
CA GLY A 70 10.80 -8.38 -4.01
C GLY A 70 9.93 -8.57 -2.76
N PRO A 71 8.95 -9.49 -2.80
CA PRO A 71 7.95 -9.65 -1.75
C PRO A 71 8.45 -10.45 -0.53
N MET A 72 7.81 -10.22 0.63
CA MET A 72 8.02 -10.94 1.90
C MET A 72 7.53 -12.40 1.87
N LEU A 73 6.75 -12.78 0.87
CA LEU A 73 6.32 -14.14 0.65
C LEU A 73 6.27 -14.41 -0.85
N SER A 74 6.45 -15.67 -1.25
CA SER A 74 6.40 -15.98 -2.67
C SER A 74 5.02 -15.66 -3.25
N PRO A 75 4.90 -15.24 -4.53
CA PRO A 75 3.60 -15.03 -5.18
C PRO A 75 2.69 -16.28 -5.11
N ARG A 76 3.29 -17.48 -5.10
CA ARG A 76 2.58 -18.74 -4.89
C ARG A 76 1.92 -18.80 -3.51
N GLN A 77 2.67 -18.50 -2.46
CA GLN A 77 2.15 -18.47 -1.08
C GLN A 77 1.10 -17.36 -0.92
N PHE A 78 1.35 -16.17 -1.46
CA PHE A 78 0.38 -15.08 -1.42
C PHE A 78 -0.97 -15.48 -2.03
N ARG A 79 -0.95 -16.04 -3.26
CA ARG A 79 -2.17 -16.50 -3.94
C ARG A 79 -2.90 -17.63 -3.21
N ARG A 80 -2.16 -18.53 -2.56
CA ARG A 80 -2.73 -19.68 -1.84
C ARG A 80 -3.33 -19.27 -0.50
N TYR A 81 -2.63 -18.47 0.29
CA TYR A 81 -2.95 -18.26 1.71
C TYR A 81 -3.54 -16.88 2.02
N ILE A 82 -3.11 -15.82 1.33
CA ILE A 82 -3.44 -14.43 1.72
C ILE A 82 -4.50 -13.82 0.79
N LEU A 83 -4.31 -13.90 -0.52
CA LEU A 83 -5.21 -13.33 -1.52
C LEU A 83 -6.68 -13.78 -1.37
N PRO A 84 -7.00 -15.05 -1.03
CA PRO A 84 -8.39 -15.45 -0.78
C PRO A 84 -9.02 -14.70 0.40
N SER A 85 -8.23 -14.42 1.44
CA SER A 85 -8.68 -13.65 2.61
C SER A 85 -8.95 -12.20 2.23
N TYR A 86 -8.05 -11.56 1.49
CA TYR A 86 -8.25 -10.19 1.01
C TYR A 86 -9.54 -10.05 0.20
N ARG A 87 -9.80 -10.99 -0.73
CA ARG A 87 -11.03 -10.99 -1.52
C ARG A 87 -12.28 -11.00 -0.65
N ARG A 88 -12.29 -11.80 0.43
CA ARG A 88 -13.43 -11.89 1.36
C ARG A 88 -13.55 -10.67 2.27
N LEU A 89 -12.42 -10.11 2.72
CA LEU A 89 -12.39 -8.91 3.56
C LEU A 89 -12.78 -7.63 2.80
N ILE A 90 -12.46 -7.55 1.51
CA ILE A 90 -12.73 -6.37 0.66
C ILE A 90 -14.16 -6.37 0.12
N ALA A 91 -14.74 -7.55 -0.15
CA ALA A 91 -16.05 -7.67 -0.79
C ALA A 91 -17.17 -6.84 -0.12
N PRO A 92 -17.36 -6.83 1.22
CA PRO A 92 -18.44 -6.06 1.84
C PRO A 92 -18.29 -4.54 1.64
N ALA A 93 -17.08 -4.00 1.65
CA ALA A 93 -16.84 -2.58 1.42
C ALA A 93 -17.07 -2.19 -0.05
N ARG A 94 -16.78 -3.10 -0.98
CA ARG A 94 -17.12 -2.90 -2.40
C ARG A 94 -18.62 -2.87 -2.63
N GLU A 95 -19.38 -3.71 -1.93
CA GLU A 95 -20.85 -3.74 -2.03
C GLU A 95 -21.50 -2.44 -1.55
N THR A 96 -20.87 -1.69 -0.62
CA THR A 96 -21.37 -0.38 -0.22
C THR A 96 -21.00 0.75 -1.19
N GLY A 97 -20.16 0.48 -2.19
CA GLY A 97 -19.60 1.50 -3.07
C GLY A 97 -18.51 2.36 -2.42
N ALA A 98 -17.92 1.91 -1.31
CA ALA A 98 -16.77 2.60 -0.71
C ALA A 98 -15.53 2.43 -1.60
N VAL A 99 -14.68 3.46 -1.64
CA VAL A 99 -13.37 3.38 -2.29
C VAL A 99 -12.47 2.45 -1.49
N ILE A 100 -11.86 1.48 -2.16
CA ILE A 100 -10.94 0.53 -1.55
C ILE A 100 -9.53 1.07 -1.65
N HIS A 101 -8.96 1.40 -0.49
CA HIS A 101 -7.58 1.85 -0.35
C HIS A 101 -6.73 0.71 0.23
N MET A 102 -5.60 0.43 -0.40
CA MET A 102 -4.62 -0.52 0.10
C MET A 102 -3.25 0.14 0.22
N HIS A 103 -2.59 -0.04 1.36
CA HIS A 103 -1.21 0.35 1.58
C HIS A 103 -0.33 -0.90 1.57
N SER A 104 0.83 -0.81 0.90
CA SER A 104 1.95 -1.68 1.17
C SER A 104 3.33 -1.08 0.90
N ASP A 105 4.21 -1.21 1.90
CA ASP A 105 5.63 -0.90 1.72
C ASP A 105 6.37 -1.98 0.91
N GLY A 106 7.54 -1.56 0.39
CA GLY A 106 8.47 -2.39 -0.35
C GLY A 106 8.10 -2.64 -1.81
N MET A 107 8.84 -3.55 -2.45
CA MET A 107 8.72 -3.84 -3.88
C MET A 107 7.53 -4.76 -4.17
N LEU A 108 6.52 -4.23 -4.86
CA LEU A 108 5.26 -4.92 -5.15
C LEU A 108 5.19 -5.56 -6.53
N HIS A 109 6.28 -5.57 -7.28
CA HIS A 109 6.29 -5.94 -8.70
C HIS A 109 5.60 -7.26 -9.01
N GLN A 110 5.79 -8.26 -8.15
CA GLN A 110 5.26 -9.61 -8.35
C GLN A 110 3.86 -9.82 -7.78
N LEU A 111 3.35 -8.88 -6.98
CA LEU A 111 2.07 -8.98 -6.27
C LEU A 111 1.03 -7.95 -6.73
N ALA A 112 1.45 -6.89 -7.44
CA ALA A 112 0.57 -5.78 -7.81
C ALA A 112 -0.65 -6.23 -8.63
N GLU A 113 -0.49 -7.14 -9.60
CA GLU A 113 -1.62 -7.69 -10.35
C GLU A 113 -2.62 -8.43 -9.46
N ASP A 114 -2.12 -9.23 -8.52
CA ASP A 114 -2.95 -9.98 -7.59
C ASP A 114 -3.70 -9.01 -6.64
N ILE A 115 -3.02 -7.95 -6.18
CA ILE A 115 -3.61 -6.88 -5.35
C ILE A 115 -4.72 -6.14 -6.10
N LEU A 116 -4.47 -5.70 -7.34
CA LEU A 116 -5.50 -5.01 -8.14
C LEU A 116 -6.68 -5.94 -8.47
N SER A 117 -6.46 -7.25 -8.58
CA SER A 117 -7.51 -8.23 -8.91
C SER A 117 -8.65 -8.33 -7.89
N VAL A 118 -8.44 -7.86 -6.65
CA VAL A 118 -9.48 -7.83 -5.61
C VAL A 118 -10.23 -6.50 -5.53
N GLY A 119 -9.99 -5.61 -6.50
CA GLY A 119 -10.71 -4.35 -6.62
C GLY A 119 -10.18 -3.29 -5.67
N VAL A 120 -8.86 -3.12 -5.65
CA VAL A 120 -8.21 -1.96 -5.03
C VAL A 120 -8.34 -0.76 -5.97
N ASP A 121 -8.91 0.34 -5.48
CA ASP A 121 -9.12 1.56 -6.25
C ASP A 121 -7.97 2.55 -6.03
N VAL A 122 -7.36 2.56 -4.83
CA VAL A 122 -6.19 3.36 -4.48
C VAL A 122 -5.10 2.44 -3.95
N LEU A 123 -3.92 2.44 -4.59
CA LEU A 123 -2.76 1.69 -4.13
C LEU A 123 -1.69 2.67 -3.62
N ASN A 124 -1.36 2.55 -2.35
CA ASN A 124 -0.30 3.32 -1.71
C ASN A 124 1.01 2.51 -1.67
N LEU A 125 2.06 3.06 -2.29
CA LEU A 125 3.36 2.43 -2.44
C LEU A 125 4.50 3.45 -2.56
N GLN A 126 5.73 2.98 -2.33
CA GLN A 126 6.95 3.79 -2.34
C GLN A 126 7.56 3.92 -3.75
N ASP A 127 7.98 5.14 -4.10
CA ASP A 127 8.55 5.50 -5.39
C ASP A 127 9.91 4.81 -5.66
N LEU A 128 10.87 4.91 -4.73
CA LEU A 128 12.26 4.51 -4.98
C LEU A 128 12.45 3.00 -5.07
N VAL A 129 11.71 2.23 -4.25
CA VAL A 129 11.84 0.77 -4.20
C VAL A 129 11.12 0.11 -5.37
N ASN A 130 10.03 0.71 -5.85
CA ASN A 130 9.29 0.19 -7.00
C ASN A 130 9.82 0.77 -8.33
N GLY A 131 10.40 1.97 -8.32
CA GLY A 131 10.85 2.68 -9.51
C GLY A 131 9.70 3.38 -10.22
N ILE A 132 9.83 4.68 -10.43
CA ILE A 132 8.78 5.51 -11.02
C ILE A 132 8.32 5.05 -12.41
N ASP A 133 9.25 4.58 -13.26
CA ASP A 133 8.91 4.07 -14.59
C ASP A 133 8.07 2.79 -14.52
N TRP A 134 8.40 1.90 -13.59
CA TRP A 134 7.63 0.68 -13.37
C TRP A 134 6.22 1.02 -12.87
N ILE A 135 6.10 1.95 -11.91
CA ILE A 135 4.80 2.42 -11.40
C ILE A 135 3.95 2.97 -12.54
N ARG A 136 4.52 3.84 -13.38
CA ARG A 136 3.83 4.40 -14.55
C ARG A 136 3.33 3.31 -15.49
N GLU A 137 4.19 2.35 -15.84
CA GLU A 137 3.88 1.30 -16.82
C GLU A 137 2.83 0.30 -16.31
N HIS A 138 2.79 0.04 -15.01
CA HIS A 138 1.98 -1.03 -14.45
C HIS A 138 0.75 -0.55 -13.68
N LEU A 139 0.72 0.70 -13.19
CA LEU A 139 -0.34 1.17 -12.28
C LEU A 139 -1.07 2.41 -12.76
N ALA A 140 -0.41 3.33 -13.46
CA ALA A 140 -1.01 4.59 -13.88
C ALA A 140 -2.23 4.34 -14.80
N GLY A 141 -3.34 5.05 -14.53
CA GLY A 141 -4.60 4.86 -15.25
C GLY A 141 -5.44 3.65 -14.82
N ARG A 142 -4.85 2.68 -14.11
CA ARG A 142 -5.54 1.45 -13.68
C ARG A 142 -6.12 1.55 -12.27
N CYS A 143 -5.45 2.30 -11.40
CA CYS A 143 -5.92 2.70 -10.08
C CYS A 143 -5.42 4.12 -9.79
N CYS A 144 -5.89 4.71 -8.69
CA CYS A 144 -5.24 5.87 -8.13
C CYS A 144 -3.93 5.45 -7.47
N ILE A 145 -2.85 6.10 -7.85
CA ILE A 145 -1.57 5.94 -7.18
C ILE A 145 -1.55 6.91 -6.00
N GLU A 146 -1.42 6.43 -4.78
CA GLU A 146 -1.00 7.27 -3.66
C GLU A 146 0.50 7.06 -3.44
N LEU A 147 1.31 7.93 -4.01
CA LEU A 147 2.76 7.78 -3.96
C LEU A 147 3.28 8.24 -2.60
N ASP A 148 3.99 7.34 -1.92
CA ASP A 148 4.75 7.69 -0.73
C ASP A 148 6.10 8.27 -1.15
N VAL A 149 6.23 9.59 -1.00
CA VAL A 149 7.42 10.36 -1.39
C VAL A 149 8.62 9.94 -0.56
N ASP A 150 9.79 9.83 -1.20
CA ASP A 150 11.03 9.41 -0.55
C ASP A 150 11.22 10.06 0.83
N ARG A 151 11.53 9.19 1.81
CA ARG A 151 11.92 9.57 3.17
C ARG A 151 13.27 8.99 3.59
N GLN A 152 14.00 8.35 2.68
CA GLN A 152 15.20 7.58 3.00
C GLN A 152 16.48 8.20 2.42
N LYS A 153 16.39 8.97 1.33
CA LYS A 153 17.57 9.44 0.59
C LYS A 153 17.55 10.95 0.33
N ILE A 154 16.57 11.41 -0.42
CA ILE A 154 16.47 12.78 -0.95
C ILE A 154 15.91 13.72 0.10
N THR A 155 14.77 13.42 0.73
CA THR A 155 14.22 14.35 1.73
C THR A 155 15.07 14.49 3.00
N PRO A 156 15.71 13.43 3.57
CA PRO A 156 16.57 13.61 4.73
C PRO A 156 17.97 14.17 4.42
N TYR A 157 18.54 13.93 3.23
CA TYR A 157 19.95 14.22 2.95
C TYR A 157 20.21 15.09 1.71
N GLY A 158 19.20 15.34 0.88
CA GLY A 158 19.30 16.18 -0.31
C GLY A 158 19.11 17.67 0.00
N THR A 159 19.17 18.49 -1.04
CA THR A 159 18.86 19.93 -0.95
C THR A 159 17.37 20.19 -1.23
N PRO A 160 16.81 21.35 -0.82
CA PRO A 160 15.47 21.77 -1.22
C PRO A 160 15.22 21.73 -2.74
N ALA A 161 16.25 22.00 -3.55
CA ALA A 161 16.16 21.92 -5.00
C ALA A 161 16.09 20.48 -5.52
N ASP A 162 16.69 19.53 -4.83
CA ASP A 162 16.59 18.10 -5.17
C ASP A 162 15.19 17.56 -4.84
N ILE A 163 14.60 18.03 -3.73
CA ILE A 163 13.23 17.69 -3.32
C ILE A 163 12.20 18.25 -4.31
N ASP A 164 12.32 19.52 -4.70
CA ASP A 164 11.43 20.12 -5.71
C ASP A 164 11.49 19.35 -7.03
N ARG A 165 12.69 18.95 -7.46
CA ARG A 165 12.90 18.17 -8.68
C ARG A 165 12.31 16.77 -8.58
N LEU A 166 12.47 16.10 -7.44
CA LEU A 166 11.89 14.78 -7.17
C LEU A 166 10.37 14.84 -7.31
N ILE A 167 9.71 15.72 -6.54
CA ILE A 167 8.25 15.82 -6.51
C ILE A 167 7.70 16.23 -7.87
N ARG A 168 8.39 17.16 -8.56
CA ARG A 168 8.03 17.51 -9.93
C ARG A 168 8.11 16.31 -10.86
N GLN A 169 9.17 15.51 -10.79
CA GLN A 169 9.33 14.31 -11.62
C GLN A 169 8.24 13.27 -11.32
N GLU A 170 7.92 13.03 -10.06
CA GLU A 170 6.83 12.17 -9.61
C GLU A 170 5.50 12.59 -10.25
N ILE A 171 5.17 13.87 -10.16
CA ILE A 171 3.94 14.43 -10.72
C ILE A 171 3.95 14.34 -12.24
N GLU A 172 5.00 14.82 -12.92
CA GLU A 172 5.09 14.82 -14.40
C GLU A 172 5.02 13.40 -15.00
N THR A 173 5.50 12.39 -14.27
CA THR A 173 5.57 11.01 -14.77
C THR A 173 4.32 10.19 -14.43
N LEU A 174 3.75 10.38 -13.23
CA LEU A 174 2.64 9.54 -12.72
C LEU A 174 1.28 10.25 -12.76
N GLY A 175 1.26 11.58 -12.85
CA GLY A 175 0.04 12.36 -12.87
C GLY A 175 -0.81 12.03 -14.10
N SER A 176 -2.10 11.80 -13.87
CA SER A 176 -3.05 11.43 -14.92
C SER A 176 -4.48 11.82 -14.52
N LYS A 177 -5.30 12.21 -15.51
CA LYS A 177 -6.76 12.40 -15.31
C LYS A 177 -7.50 11.07 -15.16
N GLU A 178 -6.91 9.99 -15.66
CA GLU A 178 -7.39 8.61 -15.50
C GLU A 178 -6.62 7.96 -14.35
N GLY A 179 -7.32 7.37 -13.37
CA GLY A 179 -6.72 6.81 -12.15
C GLY A 179 -6.38 7.86 -11.10
N GLY A 180 -5.67 8.93 -11.46
CA GLY A 180 -5.28 10.00 -10.54
C GLY A 180 -4.00 9.70 -9.75
N LEU A 181 -3.44 10.75 -9.15
CA LEU A 181 -2.25 10.70 -8.31
C LEU A 181 -2.51 11.49 -7.02
N CYS A 182 -2.27 10.84 -5.89
CA CYS A 182 -2.14 11.45 -4.57
C CYS A 182 -0.67 11.33 -4.15
N LEU A 183 -0.16 12.31 -3.41
CA LEU A 183 1.14 12.20 -2.76
C LEU A 183 0.94 12.16 -1.25
N ILE A 184 1.68 11.30 -0.57
CA ILE A 184 1.76 11.26 0.89
C ILE A 184 3.22 11.39 1.31
N TYR A 185 3.45 12.09 2.41
CA TYR A 185 4.77 12.22 3.00
C TYR A 185 4.68 12.05 4.52
N GLY A 186 5.54 11.20 5.05
CA GLY A 186 5.71 11.01 6.48
C GLY A 186 7.00 11.69 6.92
N LEU A 187 6.85 12.77 7.68
CA LEU A 187 7.97 13.52 8.25
C LEU A 187 8.56 12.76 9.44
N TYR A 188 9.78 12.23 9.27
CA TYR A 188 10.47 11.48 10.32
C TYR A 188 11.51 12.34 11.06
N PRO A 189 11.81 12.01 12.33
CA PRO A 189 12.86 12.68 13.08
C PRO A 189 14.20 12.64 12.33
N GLY A 190 14.88 13.79 12.27
CA GLY A 190 16.16 13.94 11.58
C GLY A 190 16.08 14.64 10.22
N THR A 191 14.90 14.77 9.62
CA THR A 191 14.71 15.57 8.41
C THR A 191 14.92 17.06 8.72
N PRO A 192 15.81 17.78 7.99
CA PRO A 192 15.97 19.23 8.14
C PRO A 192 14.65 19.99 7.93
N ILE A 193 14.41 21.05 8.71
CA ILE A 193 13.15 21.82 8.63
C ILE A 193 13.00 22.45 7.24
N GLU A 194 14.09 22.94 6.65
CA GLU A 194 14.08 23.47 5.29
C GLU A 194 13.66 22.43 4.25
N ASN A 195 14.01 21.16 4.46
CA ASN A 195 13.63 20.07 3.57
C ASN A 195 12.16 19.68 3.76
N ALA A 196 11.68 19.64 5.01
CA ALA A 196 10.26 19.44 5.29
C ALA A 196 9.40 20.55 4.65
N GLY A 197 9.85 21.81 4.74
CA GLY A 197 9.22 22.95 4.06
C GLY A 197 9.24 22.79 2.54
N ALA A 198 10.38 22.38 1.96
CA ALA A 198 10.50 22.16 0.52
C ALA A 198 9.54 21.09 -0.02
N VAL A 199 9.28 20.01 0.73
CA VAL A 199 8.27 19.01 0.37
C VAL A 199 6.88 19.64 0.29
N MET A 200 6.47 20.37 1.34
CA MET A 200 5.16 21.03 1.40
C MET A 200 4.99 22.06 0.28
N ASP A 201 5.99 22.92 0.09
CA ASP A 201 6.00 23.96 -0.95
C ASP A 201 5.88 23.35 -2.36
N ALA A 202 6.58 22.24 -2.62
CA ALA A 202 6.52 21.56 -3.92
C ALA A 202 5.15 20.91 -4.15
N MET A 203 4.59 20.21 -3.15
CA MET A 203 3.26 19.61 -3.24
C MET A 203 2.18 20.67 -3.54
N GLU A 204 2.21 21.81 -2.85
CA GLU A 204 1.27 22.91 -3.09
C GLU A 204 1.48 23.53 -4.48
N ARG A 205 2.74 23.80 -4.87
CA ARG A 205 3.07 24.40 -6.17
C ARG A 205 2.55 23.57 -7.35
N TYR A 206 2.66 22.25 -7.26
CA TYR A 206 2.37 21.35 -8.38
C TYR A 206 0.99 20.69 -8.29
N MET A 207 0.18 20.94 -7.25
CA MET A 207 -1.13 20.29 -7.05
C MET A 207 -2.10 20.44 -8.24
N GLY A 208 -1.99 21.54 -8.99
CA GLY A 208 -2.85 21.86 -10.13
C GLY A 208 -2.27 21.45 -11.49
N TYR A 209 -1.14 20.73 -11.54
CA TYR A 209 -0.42 20.46 -12.78
C TYR A 209 -1.29 19.76 -13.85
N PHE A 210 -2.16 18.85 -13.42
CA PHE A 210 -3.06 18.09 -14.30
C PHE A 210 -4.55 18.46 -14.14
N ALA A 211 -4.86 19.62 -13.55
CA ALA A 211 -6.25 20.11 -13.43
C ALA A 211 -6.90 20.33 -14.81
#